data_AF-A0A0H4PDD9-F1
#
_entry.id   AF-A0A0H4PDD9-F1
#
_cell.length_a   1.000
_cell.length_b   1.000
_cell.length_c   1.000
_cell.angle_alpha   90.00
_cell.angle_beta   90.00
_cell.angle_gamma   90.00
#
_symmetry.space_group_name_H-M   'P 1'
#
loop_
_entity.id
_entity.type
_entity.pdbx_description
1 polymer ?
#
loop_
_entity_poly.entity_id
_entity_poly.type
_entity_poly.pdbx_seq_one_letter_code
_entity_poly.pdbx_strand_id
1 'polypeptide(L)'
;MAKNKFSGKLGELIARAENGNAEDVDYIISHLTEESSLAMTRYVDFALSLVENEMGVLRLEYYLFNGTLIQRNYCGLFFNRRLDYDLVDRAFNAGAIDEIQAFSR
;
A
#
# COMPACT_ATOMS: atom_id res chain seq x y z
N MET A 1 5.74 -17.10 -13.96
CA MET A 1 5.12 -15.77 -13.80
C MET A 1 5.54 -14.89 -14.97
N ALA A 2 4.63 -14.07 -15.50
CA ALA A 2 4.75 -13.41 -16.80
C ALA A 2 5.95 -12.44 -16.82
N LYS A 3 6.96 -12.74 -17.64
CA LYS A 3 8.09 -11.87 -18.01
C LYS A 3 7.65 -10.69 -18.89
N ASN A 4 6.51 -10.07 -18.60
CA ASN A 4 6.13 -8.82 -19.24
C ASN A 4 6.82 -7.69 -18.49
N LYS A 5 7.95 -7.24 -19.04
CA LYS A 5 8.77 -6.14 -18.51
C LYS A 5 7.95 -4.85 -18.47
N PHE A 6 7.20 -4.63 -17.39
CA PHE A 6 6.82 -3.29 -17.01
C PHE A 6 8.11 -2.45 -16.97
N SER A 7 8.11 -1.32 -17.65
CA SER A 7 9.26 -0.44 -17.79
C SER A 7 8.96 0.94 -17.23
N GLY A 8 10.00 1.77 -17.09
CA GLY A 8 9.88 3.08 -16.47
C GLY A 8 9.43 2.97 -15.00
N LYS A 9 8.64 3.94 -14.55
CA LYS A 9 8.33 4.08 -13.12
C LYS A 9 7.56 2.90 -12.54
N LEU A 10 6.57 2.39 -13.28
CA LEU A 10 5.79 1.23 -12.82
C LEU A 10 6.66 -0.02 -12.66
N GLY A 11 7.57 -0.28 -13.61
CA GLY A 11 8.51 -1.40 -13.51
C GLY A 11 9.42 -1.33 -12.30
N GLU A 12 9.90 -0.12 -11.97
CA GLU A 12 10.70 0.11 -10.77
C GLU A 12 9.92 -0.21 -9.48
N LEU A 13 8.68 0.29 -9.37
CA LEU A 13 7.83 0.06 -8.20
C LEU A 13 7.50 -1.42 -8.02
N ILE A 14 7.26 -2.15 -9.11
CA ILE A 14 7.01 -3.60 -9.09
C ILE A 14 8.24 -4.36 -8.59
N ALA A 15 9.42 -4.07 -9.12
CA ALA A 15 10.64 -4.76 -8.72
C ALA A 15 10.94 -4.59 -7.22
N ARG A 16 10.65 -3.39 -6.68
CA ARG A 16 10.75 -3.11 -5.25
C ARG A 16 9.68 -3.84 -4.45
N ALA A 17 8.44 -3.91 -4.92
CA ALA A 17 7.37 -4.61 -4.23
C ALA A 17 7.64 -6.12 -4.12
N GLU A 18 8.16 -6.73 -5.18
CA GLU A 18 8.55 -8.14 -5.21
C GLU A 18 9.71 -8.45 -4.25
N ASN A 19 10.64 -7.51 -4.02
CA ASN A 19 11.66 -7.65 -2.98
C ASN A 19 11.10 -7.36 -1.58
N GLY A 20 10.27 -6.32 -1.46
CA GLY A 20 9.35 -6.03 -0.35
C GLY A 20 9.99 -5.84 1.02
N ASN A 21 11.27 -5.48 1.12
CA ASN A 21 11.86 -5.07 2.41
C ASN A 21 11.28 -3.70 2.85
N ALA A 22 11.62 -3.29 4.07
CA ALA A 22 11.09 -2.04 4.63
C ALA A 22 11.45 -0.82 3.78
N GLU A 23 12.69 -0.74 3.28
CA GLU A 23 13.16 0.36 2.45
C GLU A 23 12.44 0.44 1.09
N ASP A 24 12.06 -0.72 0.53
CA ASP A 24 11.31 -0.80 -0.71
C ASP A 24 9.87 -0.36 -0.52
N VAL A 25 9.21 -0.77 0.57
CA VAL A 25 7.87 -0.29 0.92
C VAL A 25 7.91 1.22 1.17
N ASP A 26 8.90 1.72 1.91
CA ASP A 26 9.08 3.15 2.16
C ASP A 26 9.20 3.93 0.86
N TYR A 27 10.00 3.41 -0.08
CA TYR A 27 10.14 4.01 -1.40
C TYR A 27 8.84 4.00 -2.19
N ILE A 28 8.09 2.90 -2.19
CA ILE A 28 6.83 2.83 -2.93
C ILE A 28 5.81 3.83 -2.34
N ILE A 29 5.66 3.81 -1.00
CA ILE A 29 4.72 4.67 -0.28
C ILE A 29 5.10 6.15 -0.32
N SER A 30 6.38 6.50 -0.47
CA SER A 30 6.80 7.90 -0.58
C SER A 30 6.20 8.62 -1.80
N HIS A 31 5.66 7.87 -2.76
CA HIS A 31 4.96 8.40 -3.93
C HIS A 31 3.47 8.69 -3.69
N LEU A 32 2.95 8.46 -2.47
CA LEU A 32 1.60 8.83 -2.04
C LEU A 32 1.65 10.14 -1.25
N THR A 33 1.50 11.25 -1.98
CA THR A 33 1.41 12.61 -1.43
C THR A 33 0.14 13.28 -1.95
N GLU A 34 -0.19 14.46 -1.42
CA GLU A 34 -1.35 15.24 -1.89
C GLU A 34 -1.19 15.71 -3.35
N GLU A 35 0.04 15.72 -3.87
CA GLU A 35 0.37 16.12 -5.24
C GLU A 35 0.40 14.93 -6.22
N SER A 36 0.20 13.70 -5.73
CA SER A 36 0.27 12.51 -6.55
C SER A 36 -0.82 12.50 -7.62
N SER A 37 -0.42 12.35 -8.88
CA SER A 37 -1.38 12.16 -9.97
C SER A 37 -2.14 10.83 -9.81
N LEU A 38 -3.35 10.77 -10.37
CA LEU A 38 -4.15 9.54 -10.41
C LEU A 38 -3.39 8.35 -11.02
N ALA A 39 -2.53 8.61 -12.01
CA ALA A 39 -1.69 7.57 -12.60
C ALA A 39 -0.68 7.03 -11.59
N MET A 40 -0.02 7.90 -10.83
CA MET A 40 0.96 7.51 -9.81
C MET A 40 0.29 6.72 -8.69
N THR A 41 -0.86 7.18 -8.18
CA THR A 41 -1.53 6.46 -7.10
C THR A 41 -1.98 5.06 -7.53
N ARG A 42 -2.41 4.88 -8.79
CA ARG A 42 -2.70 3.56 -9.36
C ARG A 42 -1.47 2.67 -9.51
N TYR A 43 -0.31 3.26 -9.86
CA TYR A 43 0.94 2.50 -9.91
C TYR A 43 1.37 2.03 -8.53
N VAL A 44 1.25 2.90 -7.52
CA VAL A 44 1.54 2.53 -6.13
C VAL A 44 0.58 1.45 -5.65
N ASP A 45 -0.73 1.62 -5.83
CA ASP A 45 -1.73 0.62 -5.43
C ASP A 45 -1.47 -0.76 -6.03
N PHE A 46 -1.16 -0.80 -7.33
CA PHE A 46 -0.80 -2.03 -8.00
C PHE A 46 0.50 -2.62 -7.43
N ALA A 47 1.54 -1.82 -7.25
CA ALA A 47 2.81 -2.30 -6.71
C ALA A 47 2.64 -2.84 -5.27
N LEU A 48 1.94 -2.12 -4.39
CA LEU A 48 1.67 -2.58 -3.03
C LEU A 48 0.94 -3.92 -2.99
N SER A 49 0.05 -4.20 -3.94
CA SER A 49 -0.64 -5.49 -4.03
C SER A 49 0.29 -6.68 -4.30
N LEU A 50 1.54 -6.44 -4.73
CA LEU A 50 2.55 -7.46 -4.98
C LEU A 50 3.47 -7.70 -3.78
N VAL A 51 3.33 -6.95 -2.69
CA VAL A 51 4.11 -7.14 -1.46
C VAL A 51 3.55 -8.36 -0.72
N GLU A 52 4.29 -9.46 -0.75
CA GLU A 52 3.86 -10.73 -0.14
C GLU A 52 4.65 -11.11 1.12
N ASN A 53 5.88 -10.62 1.28
CA ASN A 53 6.73 -11.02 2.39
C ASN A 53 6.34 -10.31 3.71
N GLU A 54 6.62 -10.98 4.83
CA GLU A 54 6.24 -10.53 6.17
C GLU A 54 6.80 -9.16 6.54
N MET A 55 8.06 -8.87 6.17
CA MET A 55 8.69 -7.57 6.48
C MET A 55 7.96 -6.42 5.81
N GLY A 56 7.58 -6.59 4.53
CA GLY A 56 6.84 -5.59 3.77
C GLY A 56 5.42 -5.41 4.30
N VAL A 57 4.74 -6.51 4.65
CA VAL A 57 3.40 -6.47 5.26
C VAL A 57 3.42 -5.73 6.60
N LEU A 58 4.39 -6.02 7.47
CA LEU A 58 4.57 -5.30 8.74
C LEU A 58 4.84 -3.81 8.51
N ARG A 59 5.58 -3.46 7.45
CA ARG A 59 5.83 -2.06 7.11
C ARG A 59 4.57 -1.35 6.61
N LEU A 60 3.70 -2.05 5.89
CA LEU A 60 2.39 -1.53 5.49
C LEU A 60 1.46 -1.34 6.69
N GLU A 61 1.49 -2.24 7.68
CA GLU A 61 0.77 -2.04 8.94
C GLU A 61 1.26 -0.79 9.67
N TYR A 62 2.58 -0.54 9.72
CA TYR A 62 3.12 0.70 10.27
C TYR A 62 2.52 1.93 9.59
N TYR A 63 2.46 1.96 8.25
CA TYR A 63 1.89 3.09 7.51
C TYR A 63 0.37 3.21 7.66
N LEU A 64 -0.35 2.11 7.87
CA LEU A 64 -1.79 2.15 8.18
C LEU A 64 -2.10 2.98 9.43
N PHE A 65 -1.22 2.94 10.44
CA PHE A 65 -1.43 3.69 11.69
C PHE A 65 -0.66 5.01 11.75
N ASN A 66 0.49 5.13 11.09
CA ASN A 66 1.41 6.27 11.26
C ASN A 66 1.63 7.09 9.99
N GLY A 67 1.05 6.68 8.85
CA GLY A 67 1.18 7.38 7.58
C GLY A 67 0.32 8.64 7.49
N THR A 68 0.50 9.39 6.40
CA THR A 68 -0.42 10.47 6.01
C THR A 68 -1.81 9.91 5.67
N LEU A 69 -2.84 10.76 5.52
CA LEU A 69 -4.18 10.29 5.17
C LEU A 69 -4.19 9.44 3.89
N ILE A 70 -3.54 9.89 2.82
CA ILE A 70 -3.48 9.12 1.57
C ILE A 70 -2.74 7.79 1.75
N GLN A 71 -1.65 7.76 2.51
CA GLN A 71 -0.90 6.52 2.77
C GLN A 71 -1.74 5.52 3.56
N ARG A 72 -2.40 5.97 4.64
CA ARG A 72 -3.28 5.14 5.46
C ARG A 72 -4.42 4.55 4.64
N ASN A 73 -5.03 5.33 3.76
CA ASN A 73 -6.11 4.87 2.89
C ASN A 73 -5.65 3.75 1.94
N TYR A 74 -4.50 3.92 1.26
CA TYR A 74 -3.98 2.87 0.38
C TYR A 74 -3.49 1.62 1.15
N CYS A 75 -2.99 1.79 2.38
CA CYS A 75 -2.70 0.64 3.25
C CYS A 75 -4.00 -0.07 3.67
N GLY A 76 -5.07 0.67 3.96
CA GLY A 76 -6.39 0.12 4.25
C GLY A 76 -6.93 -0.72 3.09
N LEU A 77 -6.83 -0.22 1.86
CA LEU A 77 -7.18 -0.98 0.64
C LEU A 77 -6.37 -2.27 0.50
N PHE A 78 -5.07 -2.22 0.78
CA PHE A 78 -4.20 -3.40 0.75
C PHE A 78 -4.70 -4.48 1.73
N PHE A 79 -4.97 -4.12 2.99
CA PHE A 79 -5.43 -5.08 4.00
C PHE A 79 -6.86 -5.56 3.77
N ASN A 80 -7.76 -4.71 3.24
CA ASN A 80 -9.11 -5.13 2.85
C ASN A 80 -9.08 -6.22 1.77
N ARG A 81 -8.22 -6.08 0.76
CA ARG A 81 -8.07 -7.10 -0.31
C ARG A 81 -7.48 -8.41 0.19
N ARG A 82 -6.76 -8.38 1.31
CA ARG A 82 -6.19 -9.55 1.98
C ARG A 82 -7.12 -10.20 2.99
N LEU A 83 -8.30 -9.60 3.22
CA LEU A 83 -9.29 -10.04 4.22
C LEU A 83 -8.77 -9.92 5.67
N ASP A 84 -7.79 -9.05 5.91
CA ASP A 84 -7.19 -8.79 7.23
C ASP A 84 -8.11 -7.85 8.05
N TYR A 85 -9.39 -8.23 8.20
CA TYR A 85 -10.45 -7.34 8.74
C TYR A 85 -10.22 -6.93 10.19
N ASP A 86 -9.67 -7.81 11.02
CA ASP A 86 -9.34 -7.45 12.41
C ASP A 86 -8.37 -6.27 12.49
N LEU A 87 -7.43 -6.19 11.54
CA LEU A 87 -6.47 -5.09 11.45
C LEU A 87 -7.14 -3.81 10.95
N VAL A 88 -7.99 -3.91 9.93
CA VAL A 88 -8.75 -2.79 9.38
C VAL A 88 -9.70 -2.21 10.43
N ASP A 89 -10.39 -3.05 11.20
CA ASP A 89 -11.26 -2.63 12.31
C ASP A 89 -10.46 -1.93 13.41
N ARG A 90 -9.26 -2.41 13.74
CA ARG A 90 -8.37 -1.70 14.68
C ARG A 90 -7.99 -0.31 14.15
N ALA A 91 -7.66 -0.20 12.86
CA ALA A 91 -7.33 1.09 12.24
C ALA A 91 -8.52 2.06 12.23
N PHE A 92 -9.72 1.56 11.92
CA PHE A 92 -10.95 2.36 11.97
C PHE A 92 -11.25 2.84 13.39
N ASN A 93 -11.24 1.94 14.37
CA ASN A 93 -11.51 2.28 15.77
C ASN A 93 -10.46 3.25 16.37
N ALA A 94 -9.22 3.23 15.86
CA ALA A 94 -8.17 4.17 16.22
C ALA A 94 -8.30 5.54 15.51
N GLY A 95 -9.27 5.71 14.59
CA GLY A 95 -9.41 6.91 13.77
C GLY A 95 -8.32 7.08 12.71
N ALA A 96 -7.62 5.99 12.35
CA ALA A 96 -6.56 6.03 11.35
C ALA A 96 -7.12 6.09 9.92
N ILE A 97 -8.27 5.46 9.69
CA ILE A 97 -9.05 5.48 8.44
C ILE A 97 -10.53 5.75 8.75
N ASP A 98 -11.27 6.28 7.78
CA ASP A 98 -12.71 6.54 7.92
C ASP A 98 -13.56 5.31 7.54
N GLU A 99 -14.87 5.42 7.74
CA GLU A 99 -15.84 4.36 7.45
C GLU A 99 -15.85 3.96 5.96
N ILE A 100 -15.68 4.94 5.05
CA ILE A 100 -15.66 4.69 3.60
C ILE A 100 -14.47 3.80 3.26
N GLN A 101 -13.30 4.10 3.80
CA GLN A 101 -12.08 3.34 3.57
C GLN A 101 -12.13 1.98 4.27
N ALA A 102 -12.59 1.93 5.52
CA ALA A 102 -12.71 0.68 6.27
C ALA A 102 -13.59 -0.35 5.56
N PHE A 103 -14.70 0.08 4.96
CA PHE A 103 -15.65 -0.82 4.29
C PHE A 103 -15.58 -0.77 2.75
N SER A 104 -14.52 -0.20 2.19
CA SER A 104 -14.24 -0.27 0.76
C SER A 104 -13.89 -1.72 0.37
N ARG A 105 -14.62 -2.26 -0.61
CA ARG A 105 -14.46 -3.63 -1.14
C ARG A 105 -14.22 -3.61 -2.64
#